data_AF-A0A2P4PAU1-F1
#
_entry.id   AF-A0A2P4PAU1-F1
#
_cell.length_a   1.000
_cell.length_b   1.000
_cell.length_c   1.000
_cell.angle_alpha   90.00
_cell.angle_beta   90.00
_cell.angle_gamma   90.00
#
_symmetry.space_group_name_H-M   'P 1'
#
loop_
_entity.id
_entity.type
_entity.pdbx_description
1 polymer ?
#
loop_
_entity_poly.entity_id
_entity_poly.type
_entity_poly.pdbx_seq_one_letter_code
_entity_poly.pdbx_strand_id
1 'polypeptide(L)'
;MASSSNTENSISDQQVPTNLIPQVVIIDKDGPLIKKPRQARRETKPEEKSLLEPLVTCSEYPNDEQIEQVRELLGNEWDKDRIYQYISRHRRNKNNKHK
;
A
#
# COMPACT_ATOMS: atom_id res chain seq x y z
N MET A 1 -34.39 43.67 21.10
CA MET A 1 -33.97 43.49 19.69
C MET A 1 -34.07 42.01 19.38
N ALA A 2 -34.90 41.65 18.40
CA ALA A 2 -35.02 40.27 17.94
C ALA A 2 -34.01 40.01 16.82
N SER A 3 -33.39 38.84 16.83
CA SER A 3 -32.71 38.28 15.66
C SER A 3 -32.88 36.77 15.73
N SER A 4 -33.87 36.29 14.97
CA SER A 4 -34.01 34.89 14.59
C SER A 4 -33.08 34.63 13.41
N SER A 5 -32.41 33.49 13.36
CA SER A 5 -31.94 32.85 12.12
C SER A 5 -31.71 31.37 12.40
N ASN A 6 -32.64 30.56 11.92
CA ASN A 6 -32.59 29.12 11.95
C ASN A 6 -31.85 28.66 10.69
N THR A 7 -30.89 27.73 10.81
CA THR A 7 -30.58 26.81 9.71
C THR A 7 -30.27 25.44 10.29
N GLU A 8 -31.32 24.62 10.27
CA GLU A 8 -31.34 23.18 10.44
C GLU A 8 -30.58 22.56 9.25
N ASN A 9 -29.56 21.74 9.50
CA ASN A 9 -29.13 20.76 8.50
C ASN A 9 -28.78 19.46 9.22
N SER A 10 -29.82 18.63 9.37
CA SER A 10 -29.76 17.28 9.88
C SER A 10 -29.13 16.39 8.81
N ILE A 11 -27.86 16.03 8.99
CA ILE A 11 -27.19 15.05 8.13
C ILE A 11 -27.64 13.67 8.60
N SER A 12 -28.70 13.18 7.96
CA SER A 12 -29.16 11.80 8.09
C SER A 12 -28.27 10.92 7.21
N ASP A 13 -27.17 10.43 7.78
CA ASP A 13 -26.37 9.37 7.16
C ASP A 13 -27.19 8.07 7.19
N GLN A 14 -27.85 7.80 6.06
CA GLN A 14 -28.47 6.52 5.77
C GLN A 14 -27.42 5.41 5.89
N GLN A 15 -27.52 4.62 6.96
CA GLN A 15 -26.91 3.31 7.03
C GLN A 15 -27.50 2.46 5.89
N VAL A 16 -26.65 2.14 4.91
CA VAL A 16 -26.96 1.11 3.92
C VAL A 16 -26.67 -0.24 4.59
N PRO A 17 -27.67 -1.12 4.81
CA PRO A 17 -27.37 -2.48 5.22
C PRO A 17 -26.86 -3.22 3.98
N THR A 18 -25.54 -3.30 3.82
CA THR A 18 -24.96 -4.22 2.86
C THR A 18 -25.22 -5.62 3.37
N ASN A 19 -26.26 -6.26 2.83
CA ASN A 19 -26.56 -7.67 3.00
C ASN A 19 -25.34 -8.47 2.56
N LEU A 20 -24.42 -8.76 3.47
CA LEU A 20 -23.37 -9.76 3.27
C LEU A 20 -24.03 -11.12 3.39
N ILE A 21 -24.64 -11.54 2.28
CA ILE A 21 -25.05 -12.93 2.06
C ILE A 21 -23.78 -13.78 2.26
N PRO A 22 -23.78 -14.75 3.18
CA PRO A 22 -22.70 -15.72 3.27
C PRO A 22 -22.67 -16.48 1.94
N GLN A 23 -21.69 -16.21 1.09
CA GLN A 23 -21.45 -17.05 -0.07
C GLN A 23 -20.98 -18.41 0.45
N VAL A 24 -21.93 -19.33 0.61
CA VAL A 24 -21.67 -20.75 0.75
C VAL A 24 -20.94 -21.18 -0.52
N VAL A 25 -19.62 -21.32 -0.42
CA VAL A 25 -18.80 -21.90 -1.48
C VAL A 25 -19.13 -23.38 -1.53
N ILE A 26 -20.03 -23.75 -2.44
CA ILE A 26 -20.21 -25.14 -2.87
C ILE A 26 -18.93 -25.51 -3.62
N ILE A 27 -18.03 -26.24 -2.98
CA ILE A 27 -16.81 -26.76 -3.61
C ILE A 27 -17.23 -27.99 -4.41
N ASP A 28 -17.68 -27.77 -5.64
CA ASP A 28 -17.77 -28.83 -6.64
C ASP A 28 -16.34 -29.23 -7.02
N LYS A 29 -15.97 -30.50 -6.74
CA LYS A 29 -14.59 -30.97 -6.86
C LYS A 29 -14.11 -31.23 -8.29
N ASP A 30 -14.96 -31.03 -9.30
CA ASP A 30 -14.69 -31.42 -10.68
C ASP A 30 -14.93 -30.28 -11.71
N GLY A 31 -15.07 -29.04 -11.25
CA GLY A 31 -15.25 -27.86 -12.12
C GLY A 31 -13.94 -27.30 -12.70
N PRO A 32 -13.97 -26.60 -13.85
CA PRO A 32 -12.79 -25.94 -14.43
C PRO A 32 -12.14 -25.01 -13.40
N LEU A 33 -10.82 -25.12 -13.23
CA LEU A 33 -10.06 -24.33 -12.27
C LEU A 33 -10.21 -22.82 -12.60
N ILE A 34 -11.14 -22.13 -11.94
CA ILE A 34 -11.36 -20.69 -12.13
C ILE A 34 -10.12 -19.97 -11.60
N LYS A 35 -9.21 -19.60 -12.51
CA LYS A 35 -8.00 -18.84 -12.15
C LYS A 35 -8.45 -17.47 -11.65
N LYS A 36 -8.07 -17.15 -10.40
CA LYS A 36 -8.28 -15.80 -9.86
C LYS A 36 -7.59 -14.78 -10.77
N PRO A 37 -8.23 -13.62 -11.04
CA PRO A 37 -7.58 -12.56 -11.78
C PRO A 37 -6.29 -12.16 -11.07
N ARG A 38 -5.20 -12.01 -11.84
CA ARG A 38 -3.92 -11.55 -11.30
C ARG A 38 -4.07 -10.09 -10.86
N GLN A 39 -3.64 -9.78 -9.65
CA GLN A 39 -3.54 -8.38 -9.22
C GLN A 39 -2.49 -7.65 -10.07
N ALA A 40 -2.81 -6.40 -10.44
CA ALA A 40 -1.89 -5.54 -11.14
C ALA A 40 -0.63 -5.33 -10.30
N ARG A 41 0.54 -5.35 -10.96
CA ARG A 41 1.80 -5.03 -10.29
C ARG A 41 1.82 -3.52 -10.04
N ARG A 42 2.18 -3.13 -8.82
CA ARG A 42 2.47 -1.73 -8.51
C ARG A 42 3.83 -1.35 -9.08
N GLU A 43 3.88 -0.16 -9.65
CA GLU A 43 5.11 0.47 -10.10
C GLU A 43 5.61 1.48 -9.05
N THR A 44 6.92 1.51 -8.83
CA THR A 44 7.55 2.53 -7.99
C THR A 44 7.68 3.82 -8.81
N LYS A 45 7.05 4.89 -8.34
CA LYS A 45 7.05 6.21 -9.00
C LYS A 45 8.44 6.87 -8.91
N PRO A 46 8.79 7.79 -9.82
CA PRO A 46 10.08 8.49 -9.78
C PRO A 46 10.38 9.18 -8.44
N GLU A 47 9.37 9.79 -7.81
CA GLU A 47 9.49 10.47 -6.52
C GLU A 47 9.76 9.49 -5.37
N GLU A 48 9.19 8.30 -5.44
CA GLU A 48 9.46 7.24 -4.47
C GLU A 48 10.89 6.70 -4.64
N LYS A 49 11.37 6.61 -5.90
CA LYS A 49 12.75 6.18 -6.19
C LYS A 49 13.77 7.16 -5.61
N SER A 50 13.55 8.45 -5.73
CA SER A 50 14.49 9.46 -5.20
C SER A 50 14.57 9.41 -3.68
N LEU A 51 13.46 9.12 -2.99
CA LEU A 51 13.45 8.91 -1.54
C LEU A 51 14.17 7.63 -1.11
N LEU A 52 14.08 6.57 -1.92
CA LEU A 52 14.69 5.27 -1.62
C LEU A 52 16.17 5.18 -2.04
N GLU A 53 16.61 6.01 -2.99
CA GLU A 53 17.96 5.96 -3.56
C GLU A 53 19.07 6.10 -2.51
N PRO A 54 19.01 7.04 -1.54
CA PRO A 54 20.01 7.15 -0.49
C PRO A 54 20.19 5.84 0.28
N LEU A 55 19.08 5.17 0.61
CA LEU A 55 19.12 3.88 1.31
C LEU A 55 19.70 2.75 0.45
N VAL A 56 19.70 2.89 -0.87
CA VAL A 56 20.29 1.91 -1.80
C VAL A 56 21.78 2.20 -2.05
N THR A 57 22.22 3.45 -1.99
CA THR A 57 23.60 3.86 -2.27
C THR A 57 24.52 3.78 -1.05
N CYS A 58 23.98 3.87 0.17
CA CYS A 58 24.76 3.67 1.39
C CYS A 58 25.44 2.29 1.44
N SER A 59 26.66 2.25 2.00
CA SER A 59 27.43 1.02 2.22
C SER A 59 26.76 0.13 3.28
N GLU A 60 26.41 0.73 4.42
CA GLU A 60 25.75 0.07 5.54
C GLU A 60 24.26 -0.10 5.30
N TYR A 61 23.67 -1.18 5.80
CA TYR A 61 22.21 -1.34 5.76
C TYR A 61 21.55 -0.32 6.69
N PRO A 62 20.44 0.30 6.26
CA PRO A 62 19.76 1.27 7.11
C PRO A 62 19.18 0.61 8.35
N ASN A 63 19.16 1.38 9.44
CA ASN A 63 18.54 0.97 10.69
C ASN A 63 17.01 1.16 10.64
N ASP A 64 16.30 0.63 11.65
CA ASP A 64 14.84 0.70 11.70
C ASP A 64 14.29 2.14 11.74
N GLU A 65 15.04 3.07 12.34
CA GLU A 65 14.66 4.48 12.43
C GLU A 65 14.68 5.16 11.05
N GLN A 66 15.73 4.93 10.26
CA GLN A 66 15.83 5.41 8.88
C GLN A 66 14.74 4.82 7.99
N ILE A 67 14.39 3.56 8.21
CA ILE A 67 13.30 2.89 7.48
C ILE A 67 11.95 3.50 7.85
N GLU A 68 11.70 3.80 9.13
CA GLU A 68 10.46 4.45 9.56
C GLU A 68 10.34 5.86 8.97
N GLN A 69 11.41 6.66 9.00
CA GLN A 69 11.40 8.00 8.41
C GLN A 69 11.03 7.98 6.93
N VAL A 70 11.63 7.06 6.16
CA VAL A 70 11.33 6.94 4.73
C VAL A 70 9.91 6.38 4.50
N ARG A 71 9.43 5.49 5.37
CA ARG A 71 8.05 5.00 5.33
C ARG A 71 7.03 6.13 5.52
N GLU A 72 7.26 7.01 6.49
CA GLU A 72 6.40 8.17 6.72
C GLU A 72 6.35 9.11 5.50
N LEU A 73 7.50 9.33 4.85
CA LEU A 73 7.60 10.16 3.64
C LEU A 73 6.91 9.53 2.42
N LEU A 74 6.98 8.20 2.28
CA LEU A 74 6.38 7.46 1.18
C LEU A 74 4.88 7.21 1.36
N GLY A 75 4.38 7.32 2.59
CA GLY A 75 2.98 7.16 2.95
C GLY A 75 2.51 5.70 3.00
N ASN A 76 1.20 5.54 3.13
CA ASN A 76 0.54 4.26 3.48
C ASN A 76 0.70 3.14 2.45
N GLU A 77 1.12 3.46 1.24
CA GLU A 77 1.37 2.42 0.23
C GLU A 77 2.68 1.68 0.47
N TRP A 78 3.60 2.21 1.28
CA TRP A 78 4.85 1.57 1.64
C TRP A 78 4.84 1.09 3.10
N ASP A 79 5.04 -0.21 3.27
CA ASP A 79 5.37 -0.81 4.56
C ASP A 79 6.89 -1.05 4.68
N LYS A 80 7.34 -1.34 5.90
CA LYS A 80 8.77 -1.56 6.20
C LYS A 80 9.35 -2.71 5.38
N ASP A 81 8.62 -3.82 5.30
CA ASP A 81 9.07 -5.02 4.58
C ASP A 81 9.29 -4.73 3.09
N ARG A 82 8.41 -3.93 2.51
CA ARG A 82 8.51 -3.48 1.13
C ARG A 82 9.75 -2.62 0.91
N ILE A 83 10.05 -1.69 1.83
CA ILE A 83 11.27 -0.87 1.78
C ILE A 83 12.51 -1.77 1.88
N TYR A 84 12.54 -2.70 2.84
CA TYR A 84 13.64 -3.67 2.99
C TYR A 84 13.86 -4.51 1.72
N GLN A 85 12.78 -5.04 1.15
CA GLN A 85 12.84 -5.81 -0.10
C GLN A 85 13.35 -4.97 -1.26
N TYR A 86 12.91 -3.72 -1.37
CA TYR A 86 13.37 -2.81 -2.40
C TYR A 86 14.87 -2.58 -2.31
N ILE A 87 15.38 -2.23 -1.11
CA ILE A 87 16.80 -1.99 -0.87
C ILE A 87 17.63 -3.24 -1.18
N SER A 88 17.23 -4.39 -0.63
CA SER A 88 17.92 -5.67 -0.83
C SER A 88 18.04 -6.05 -2.31
N ARG A 89 16.96 -5.88 -3.09
CA ARG A 89 16.97 -6.15 -4.53
C ARG A 89 17.90 -5.21 -5.29
N HIS A 90 17.87 -3.92 -4.99
CA HIS A 90 18.63 -2.92 -5.74
C HIS A 90 20.12 -2.90 -5.38
N ARG A 91 20.49 -3.19 -4.13
CA ARG A 91 21.90 -3.35 -3.75
C ARG A 91 22.55 -4.57 -4.41
N ARG A 92 21.86 -5.71 -4.46
CA ARG A 92 22.35 -6.92 -5.15
C ARG A 92 22.58 -6.69 -6.65
N ASN A 93 21.70 -5.93 -7.30
CA ASN A 93 21.83 -5.63 -8.72
C ASN A 93 23.03 -4.72 -9.05
N LYS A 94 23.49 -3.88 -8.12
CA LYS A 94 24.71 -3.07 -8.31
C LYS A 94 25.97 -3.94 -8.31
N ASN A 95 26.05 -4.93 -7.43
CA ASN A 95 27.22 -5.80 -7.31
C ASN A 95 27.40 -6.72 -8.52
N ASN A 96 26.32 -7.05 -9.23
CA ASN A 96 26.36 -7.92 -10.42
C ASN A 96 26.73 -7.19 -11.72
N LYS A 97 26.79 -5.85 -11.74
CA LYS A 97 27.16 -5.08 -12.95
C LYS A 97 28.67 -4.97 -13.17
N HIS A 98 29.47 -5.42 -12.22
CA HIS A 98 30.95 -5.37 -12.29
C HIS A 98 31.59 -6.75 -12.50
N LYS A 99 30.84 -7.71 -13.03
CA LYS A 99 31.32 -9.06 -13.37
C LYS A 99 31.17 -9.30 -14.86
#